data_AF-A0A442MJV7-F1
#
_entry.id   AF-A0A442MJV7-F1
#
_cell.length_a   1.000
_cell.length_b   1.000
_cell.length_c   1.000
_cell.angle_alpha   90.00
_cell.angle_beta   90.00
_cell.angle_gamma   90.00
#
_symmetry.space_group_name_H-M   'P 1'
#
loop_
_entity.id
_entity.type
_entity.pdbx_description
1 polymer ?
#
loop_
_entity_poly.entity_id
_entity_poly.type
_entity_poly.pdbx_seq_one_letter_code
_entity_poly.pdbx_strand_id
1 'polypeptide(L)'
;MPAMRMAALTTIVLVCSMLADPAFAQSSGAFAPLETAVQMIVDFITGPFGRLLAIIAVIALGFLAFAGRLSWFTAGAVVLGIGLVFGAPAIVDEMIAAVGN
;
A
#
# COMPACT_ATOMS: atom_id res chain seq x y z
N MET A 1 -44.06 -30.64 16.57
CA MET A 1 -42.80 -30.99 15.87
C MET A 1 -42.26 -29.92 14.86
N PRO A 2 -42.68 -28.64 14.83
CA PRO A 2 -42.01 -27.63 13.98
C PRO A 2 -40.86 -26.88 14.67
N ALA A 3 -40.93 -26.70 16.00
CA ALA A 3 -39.92 -25.95 16.78
C ALA A 3 -38.53 -26.60 16.76
N MET A 4 -38.45 -27.93 16.77
CA MET A 4 -37.17 -28.65 16.75
C MET A 4 -36.50 -28.63 15.36
N ARG A 5 -37.28 -28.52 14.28
CA ARG A 5 -36.76 -28.33 12.91
C ARG A 5 -36.21 -26.92 12.71
N MET A 6 -36.87 -25.91 13.28
CA MET A 6 -36.42 -24.52 13.22
C MET A 6 -35.14 -24.30 14.04
N ALA A 7 -35.06 -24.90 15.23
CA ALA A 7 -33.85 -24.88 16.04
C ALA A 7 -32.66 -25.54 15.33
N ALA A 8 -32.87 -26.68 14.66
CA ALA A 8 -31.84 -27.36 13.87
C ALA A 8 -31.39 -26.53 12.65
N LEU A 9 -32.32 -25.85 11.97
CA LEU A 9 -32.00 -24.94 10.86
C LEU A 9 -31.16 -23.74 11.33
N THR A 10 -31.48 -23.16 12.49
CA THR A 10 -30.70 -22.04 13.03
C THR A 10 -29.28 -22.44 13.46
N THR A 11 -29.09 -23.63 14.04
CA THR A 11 -27.73 -24.12 14.36
C THR A 11 -26.95 -24.48 13.11
N ILE A 12 -27.58 -25.02 12.07
CA ILE A 12 -26.93 -25.28 10.78
C ILE A 12 -26.46 -23.98 10.12
N VAL A 13 -27.28 -22.92 10.13
CA VAL A 13 -26.92 -21.60 9.58
C VAL A 13 -25.80 -20.94 10.39
N LEU A 14 -25.82 -21.07 11.72
CA LEU A 14 -24.79 -20.55 12.61
C LEU A 14 -23.45 -21.28 12.42
N VAL A 15 -23.48 -22.59 12.21
CA VAL A 15 -22.28 -23.40 11.94
C VAL A 15 -21.75 -23.13 10.53
N CYS A 16 -22.62 -22.98 9.53
CA CYS A 16 -22.23 -22.57 8.18
C CYS A 16 -21.64 -21.15 8.10
N SER A 17 -21.98 -20.24 9.01
CA SER A 17 -21.37 -18.90 9.07
C SER A 17 -20.02 -18.87 9.80
N MET A 18 -19.72 -19.89 10.61
CA MET A 18 -18.37 -20.09 11.20
C MET A 18 -17.45 -20.94 10.31
N LEU A 19 -18.04 -21.79 9.44
CA LEU A 19 -17.37 -22.53 8.36
C LEU A 19 -17.34 -21.75 7.04
N ALA A 20 -17.91 -20.54 7.01
CA ALA A 20 -17.65 -19.58 5.96
C ALA A 20 -16.19 -19.13 6.14
N ASP A 21 -15.27 -19.94 5.62
CA ASP A 21 -13.95 -19.47 5.30
C ASP A 21 -14.11 -18.12 4.60
N PRO A 22 -13.34 -17.08 4.96
CA PRO A 22 -13.24 -15.86 4.17
C PRO A 22 -12.62 -16.11 2.77
N ALA A 23 -12.67 -17.34 2.25
CA ALA A 23 -12.03 -17.80 1.03
C ALA A 23 -12.86 -17.57 -0.26
N PHE A 24 -14.03 -16.93 -0.18
CA PHE A 24 -14.76 -16.47 -1.38
C PHE A 24 -14.82 -14.95 -1.52
N ALA A 25 -14.07 -14.22 -0.67
CA ALA A 25 -13.81 -12.78 -0.82
C ALA A 25 -12.32 -12.40 -0.62
N GLN A 26 -11.47 -13.32 -0.16
CA GLN A 26 -10.02 -13.17 -0.19
C GLN A 26 -9.51 -13.47 -1.60
N SER A 27 -9.29 -12.42 -2.40
CA SER A 27 -8.34 -12.36 -3.53
C SER A 27 -8.02 -13.72 -4.22
N SER A 28 -9.05 -14.39 -4.76
CA SER A 28 -8.89 -15.54 -5.66
C SER A 28 -9.38 -15.21 -7.07
N GLY A 29 -9.32 -13.93 -7.46
CA GLY A 29 -9.45 -13.53 -8.84
C GLY A 29 -8.13 -13.79 -9.57
N ALA A 30 -8.18 -14.00 -10.89
CA ALA A 30 -6.99 -14.12 -11.76
C ALA A 30 -5.96 -12.95 -11.63
N PHE A 31 -6.27 -11.93 -10.83
CA PHE A 31 -5.45 -10.76 -10.53
C PHE A 31 -4.65 -10.86 -9.22
N ALA A 32 -4.82 -11.89 -8.38
CA ALA A 32 -4.06 -12.03 -7.14
C ALA A 32 -2.52 -12.10 -7.36
N PRO A 33 -2.02 -12.82 -8.39
CA PRO A 33 -0.59 -12.77 -8.73
C PRO A 33 -0.15 -11.41 -9.27
N LEU A 34 -1.05 -10.69 -9.95
CA LEU A 34 -0.77 -9.36 -10.51
C LEU A 34 -0.67 -8.31 -9.39
N GLU A 35 -1.59 -8.34 -8.43
CA GLU A 35 -1.57 -7.50 -7.23
C GLU A 35 -0.27 -7.72 -6.45
N THR A 36 0.08 -8.98 -6.20
CA THR A 36 1.33 -9.36 -5.51
C THR A 36 2.56 -8.88 -6.29
N ALA A 37 2.56 -9.00 -7.62
CA ALA A 37 3.67 -8.53 -8.45
C ALA A 37 3.85 -7.01 -8.38
N VAL A 38 2.75 -6.24 -8.40
CA VAL A 38 2.81 -4.77 -8.27
C VAL A 38 3.22 -4.35 -6.86
N GLN A 39 2.75 -5.04 -5.82
CA GLN A 39 3.19 -4.82 -4.43
C GLN A 39 4.70 -5.04 -4.29
N MET A 40 5.25 -6.11 -4.85
CA MET A 40 6.70 -6.35 -4.84
C MET A 40 7.48 -5.21 -5.52
N ILE A 41 6.95 -4.62 -6.60
CA ILE A 41 7.57 -3.48 -7.27
C ILE A 41 7.54 -2.23 -6.37
N VAL A 42 6.40 -1.95 -5.75
CA VAL A 42 6.26 -0.83 -4.81
C VAL A 42 7.20 -1.01 -3.63
N ASP A 43 7.23 -2.19 -3.01
CA ASP A 43 8.11 -2.49 -1.88
C ASP A 43 9.60 -2.40 -2.26
N PHE A 44 9.95 -2.78 -3.48
CA PHE A 44 11.31 -2.62 -3.98
C PHE A 44 11.69 -1.13 -4.13
N ILE A 45 10.79 -0.31 -4.67
CA ILE A 45 11.01 1.13 -4.86
C ILE A 45 11.00 1.88 -3.53
N THR A 46 10.04 1.62 -2.65
CA THR A 46 9.90 2.31 -1.36
C THR A 46 10.80 1.74 -0.27
N GLY A 47 11.38 0.55 -0.51
CA GLY A 47 12.26 -0.16 0.42
C GLY A 47 13.72 0.32 0.41
N PRO A 48 14.65 -0.54 0.89
CA PRO A 48 16.06 -0.19 1.05
C PRO A 48 16.74 0.24 -0.25
N PHE A 49 16.33 -0.34 -1.39
CA PHE A 49 16.91 -0.02 -2.68
C PHE A 49 16.61 1.43 -3.11
N GLY A 50 15.35 1.85 -3.12
CA GLY A 50 15.03 3.23 -3.47
C GLY A 50 15.58 4.23 -2.47
N ARG A 51 15.71 3.86 -1.19
CA ARG A 51 16.42 4.69 -0.20
C ARG A 51 17.87 4.97 -0.61
N LEU A 52 18.58 3.97 -1.13
CA LEU A 52 19.94 4.18 -1.65
C LEU A 52 19.95 5.14 -2.84
N LEU A 53 18.99 5.02 -3.76
CA LEU A 53 18.86 5.96 -4.87
C LEU A 53 18.58 7.39 -4.42
N ALA A 54 17.71 7.57 -3.42
CA ALA A 54 17.44 8.88 -2.84
C ALA A 54 18.68 9.50 -2.18
N ILE A 55 19.47 8.69 -1.48
CA ILE A 55 20.76 9.13 -0.91
C ILE A 55 21.70 9.62 -2.01
N ILE A 56 21.81 8.88 -3.13
CA ILE A 56 22.64 9.30 -4.28
C ILE A 56 22.16 10.64 -4.85
N ALA A 57 20.84 10.85 -4.98
CA ALA A 57 20.29 12.11 -5.46
C ALA A 57 20.63 13.29 -4.52
N VAL A 58 20.58 13.07 -3.20
CA VAL A 58 20.96 14.09 -2.20
C VAL A 58 22.47 14.37 -2.26
N ILE A 59 23.30 13.35 -2.47
CA ILE A 59 24.75 13.53 -2.64
C ILE A 59 25.04 14.38 -3.89
N ALA A 60 24.37 14.12 -5.01
CA ALA A 60 24.51 14.92 -6.23
C ALA A 60 24.11 16.38 -6.01
N LEU A 61 23.05 16.63 -5.25
CA LEU A 61 22.62 17.97 -4.84
C LEU A 61 23.70 18.67 -3.98
N GLY A 62 24.36 17.95 -3.08
CA GLY A 62 25.49 18.46 -2.30
C GLY A 62 26.66 18.92 -3.18
N PHE A 63 27.00 18.17 -4.22
CA PHE A 63 28.01 18.62 -5.19
C PHE A 63 27.57 19.86 -5.97
N LEU A 64 26.30 19.96 -6.34
CA LEU A 64 25.74 21.13 -7.03
C LEU A 64 25.73 22.37 -6.12
N ALA A 65 25.55 22.19 -4.81
CA ALA A 65 25.72 23.22 -3.80
C ALA A 65 27.15 23.77 -3.75
N PHE A 66 28.16 22.90 -3.78
CA PHE A 66 29.56 23.33 -3.80
C PHE A 66 29.96 24.02 -5.11
N ALA A 67 29.33 23.68 -6.23
CA ALA A 67 29.53 24.39 -7.50
C ALA A 67 28.97 25.84 -7.51
N GLY A 68 28.37 26.30 -6.40
CA GLY A 68 27.80 27.64 -6.28
C GLY A 68 26.58 27.90 -7.16
N ARG A 69 26.06 26.87 -7.83
CA ARG A 69 24.92 26.96 -8.77
C ARG A 69 23.62 26.36 -8.22
N LEU A 70 23.54 26.11 -6.92
CA LEU A 70 22.33 25.56 -6.31
C LEU A 70 21.24 26.61 -6.23
N SER A 71 20.17 26.39 -6.98
CA SER A 71 18.94 27.14 -6.79
C SER A 71 18.15 26.53 -5.62
N TRP A 72 17.58 27.40 -4.78
CA TRP A 72 16.68 26.99 -3.70
C TRP A 72 15.49 26.17 -4.22
N PHE A 73 15.01 26.51 -5.43
CA PHE A 73 13.96 25.76 -6.12
C PHE A 73 14.38 24.34 -6.47
N THR A 74 15.60 24.13 -6.97
CA THR A 74 16.13 22.80 -7.28
C THR A 74 16.29 21.97 -6.00
N ALA A 75 16.77 22.59 -4.92
CA ALA A 75 16.92 21.90 -3.66
C ALA A 75 15.58 21.47 -3.06
N GLY A 76 14.61 22.39 -3.04
CA GLY A 76 13.25 22.11 -2.59
C GLY A 76 12.55 21.05 -3.43
N ALA A 77 12.71 21.09 -4.76
CA ALA A 77 12.10 20.11 -5.66
C ALA A 77 12.61 18.68 -5.41
N VAL A 78 13.91 18.51 -5.15
CA VAL A 78 14.48 17.19 -4.85
C VAL A 78 13.99 16.65 -3.51
N VAL A 79 13.98 17.48 -2.46
CA VAL A 79 13.48 17.08 -1.14
C VAL A 79 11.99 16.75 -1.18
N LEU A 80 11.19 17.57 -1.87
CA LEU A 80 9.76 17.33 -2.08
C LEU A 80 9.54 16.02 -2.85
N GLY A 81 10.28 15.80 -3.93
CA GLY A 81 10.18 14.58 -4.74
C GLY A 81 10.47 13.32 -3.92
N ILE A 82 11.54 13.34 -3.11
CA ILE A 82 11.86 12.25 -2.19
C ILE A 82 10.71 12.02 -1.19
N GLY A 83 10.21 13.10 -0.57
CA GLY A 83 9.08 13.03 0.36
C GLY A 83 7.82 12.43 -0.27
N LEU A 84 7.52 12.78 -1.53
CA LEU A 84 6.38 12.22 -2.26
C LEU A 84 6.59 10.75 -2.61
N VAL A 85 7.79 10.32 -3.03
CA VAL A 85 8.05 8.91 -3.36
C VAL A 85 7.90 8.00 -2.14
N PHE A 86 8.49 8.38 -1.00
CA PHE A 86 8.40 7.56 0.22
C PHE A 86 7.10 7.75 1.01
N GLY A 87 6.44 8.90 0.86
CA GLY A 87 5.15 9.19 1.49
C GLY A 87 3.94 8.74 0.68
N ALA A 88 4.11 8.33 -0.58
CA ALA A 88 3.02 7.95 -1.47
C ALA A 88 2.03 6.93 -0.88
N PRO A 89 2.46 5.84 -0.20
CA PRO A 89 1.51 4.87 0.35
C PRO A 89 0.54 5.51 1.35
N ALA A 90 1.07 6.23 2.33
CA ALA A 90 0.26 6.90 3.36
C ALA A 90 -0.68 7.97 2.75
N ILE A 91 -0.21 8.73 1.76
CA ILE A 91 -1.04 9.73 1.08
C ILE A 91 -2.23 9.06 0.38
N VAL A 92 -1.98 7.96 -0.35
CA VAL A 92 -3.03 7.25 -1.07
C VAL A 92 -3.99 6.56 -0.10
N ASP A 93 -3.48 5.97 0.98
CA ASP A 93 -4.28 5.30 2.00
C ASP A 93 -5.26 6.28 2.69
N GLU A 94 -4.77 7.46 3.06
CA GLU A 94 -5.61 8.52 3.66
C GLU A 94 -6.67 9.05 2.67
N MET A 95 -6.32 9.16 1.38
CA MET A 95 -7.29 9.54 0.35
C MET A 95 -8.39 8.49 0.17
N ILE A 96 -8.04 7.20 0.21
CA ILE A 96 -9.01 6.10 0.16
C ILE A 96 -9.90 6.14 1.41
N ALA A 97 -9.31 6.34 2.60
CA ALA A 97 -10.05 6.43 3.86
C ALA A 97 -11.05 7.59 3.87
N ALA A 98 -10.66 8.76 3.34
CA ALA A 98 -11.51 9.95 3.27
C ALA A 98 -12.70 9.81 2.30
N VAL A 99 -12.55 9.01 1.24
CA VAL A 99 -13.62 8.74 0.25
C VAL A 99 -14.51 7.54 0.66
N GLY A 100 -13.97 6.63 1.48
CA GLY A 100 -14.70 5.46 1.99
C GLY A 100 -15.69 5.74 3.12
N ASN A 101 -15.86 7.00 3.52
CA ASN A 101 -16.81 7.48 4.53
C ASN A 101 -17.84 8.43 3.91
#